data_AF-F6QLD7-F1
#
_entry.id   AF-F6QLD7-F1
#
_cell.length_a   1.000
_cell.length_b   1.000
_cell.length_c   1.000
_cell.angle_alpha   90.00
_cell.angle_beta   90.00
_cell.angle_gamma   90.00
#
_symmetry.space_group_name_H-M   'P 1'
#
loop_
_entity.id
_entity.type
_entity.pdbx_description
1 polymer ?
#
loop_
_entity_poly.entity_id
_entity_poly.type
_entity_poly.pdbx_seq_one_letter_code
_entity_poly.pdbx_strand_id
1 'polypeptide(L)'
;MWKTNLLELFPATADRGQHPKRSKQQTILLECWLSFMYALSFHTDGQLNILKLRDIFDVLVELFKSKTNAQLTLNIIRNLCFHSPSKNRISSNDSVVDVLLSNLDNKQTRMDSSIALLTLLCNNQKAKVHLKGAGLGKRVQHSLDKLSLEGWEGEKKYKRCLEDVLVIMTG
;
A
#
# COMPACT_ATOMS: atom_id res chain seq x y z
N MET A 1 24.58 22.02 11.52
CA MET A 1 23.48 22.52 10.66
C MET A 1 22.36 21.50 10.69
N TRP A 2 21.25 21.82 11.38
CA TRP A 2 20.08 20.96 11.50
C TRP A 2 19.30 21.01 10.17
N LYS A 3 19.44 19.98 9.34
CA LYS A 3 18.50 19.70 8.25
C LYS A 3 17.55 18.61 8.72
N THR A 4 16.75 18.90 9.74
CA THR A 4 15.65 17.99 10.11
C THR A 4 14.70 17.96 8.92
N ASN A 5 14.59 16.81 8.27
CA ASN A 5 13.60 16.64 7.20
C ASN A 5 12.23 16.80 7.85
N LEU A 6 11.40 17.73 7.35
CA LEU A 6 10.05 17.98 7.87
C LEU A 6 9.27 16.67 8.09
N LEU A 7 9.48 15.69 7.20
CA LEU A 7 8.82 14.39 7.26
C LEU A 7 9.23 13.52 8.46
N GLU A 8 10.36 13.77 9.12
CA GLU A 8 10.79 13.06 10.33
C GLU A 8 9.84 13.28 11.51
N LEU A 9 9.00 14.32 11.46
CA LEU A 9 7.96 14.58 12.46
C LEU A 9 6.71 13.70 12.26
N PHE A 10 6.55 13.07 11.10
CA PHE A 10 5.36 12.29 10.78
C PHE A 10 5.17 11.07 11.68
N PRO A 11 6.17 10.18 11.92
CA PRO A 11 5.98 9.00 12.77
C PRO A 11 5.50 9.35 14.19
N ALA A 12 6.11 10.36 14.82
CA ALA A 12 5.69 10.82 16.14
C ALA A 12 4.27 11.42 16.16
N THR A 13 3.84 11.98 15.03
CA THR A 13 2.46 12.50 14.88
C THR A 13 1.46 11.38 14.64
N ALA A 14 1.84 10.34 13.89
CA ALA A 14 1.03 9.15 13.67
C ALA A 14 0.75 8.42 14.99
N ASP A 15 1.78 8.15 15.79
CA ASP A 15 1.66 7.52 17.11
C ASP A 15 0.63 8.24 18.01
N ARG A 16 0.80 9.56 18.16
CA ARG A 16 -0.13 10.39 18.94
C ARG A 16 -1.55 10.43 18.34
N GLY A 17 -1.64 10.43 17.02
CA GLY A 17 -2.90 10.46 16.28
C GLY A 17 -3.63 9.11 16.20
N GLN A 18 -2.99 8.01 16.59
CA GLN A 18 -3.61 6.68 16.68
C GLN A 18 -3.97 6.32 18.13
N HIS A 19 -3.34 6.98 19.11
CA HIS A 19 -3.58 6.72 20.52
C HIS A 19 -5.08 6.78 20.88
N PRO A 20 -5.60 5.85 21.72
CA PRO A 20 -7.02 5.81 22.09
C PRO A 20 -7.54 7.09 22.77
N LYS A 21 -6.66 7.80 23.48
CA LYS A 21 -6.97 9.06 24.18
C LYS A 21 -6.55 10.32 23.42
N ARG A 22 -6.44 10.24 22.09
CA ARG A 22 -6.04 11.37 21.25
C ARG A 22 -7.04 12.53 21.32
N SER A 23 -6.53 13.76 21.25
CA SER A 23 -7.35 14.96 21.15
C SER A 23 -7.89 15.17 19.72
N LYS A 24 -8.95 15.98 19.58
CA LYS A 24 -9.45 16.40 18.26
C LYS A 24 -8.35 17.03 17.40
N GLN A 25 -7.47 17.81 18.01
CA GLN A 25 -6.37 18.44 17.30
C GLN A 25 -5.32 17.43 16.80
N GLN A 26 -5.05 16.36 17.56
CA GLN A 26 -4.16 15.29 17.13
C GLN A 26 -4.76 14.50 15.95
N THR A 27 -6.07 14.26 15.95
CA THR A 27 -6.78 13.63 14.82
C THR A 27 -6.68 14.50 13.56
N ILE A 28 -7.01 15.79 13.65
CA ILE A 28 -6.94 16.72 12.51
C ILE A 28 -5.51 16.81 11.99
N LEU A 29 -4.53 16.93 12.89
CA LEU A 29 -3.13 17.02 12.51
C LEU A 29 -2.67 15.75 11.76
N LEU A 30 -3.06 14.57 12.22
CA LEU A 30 -2.77 13.31 11.52
C LEU A 30 -3.42 13.29 10.12
N GLU A 31 -4.68 13.71 9.99
CA GLU A 31 -5.35 13.82 8.69
C GLU A 31 -4.64 14.77 7.73
N CYS A 32 -4.18 15.92 8.21
CA CYS A 32 -3.38 16.87 7.43
C CYS A 32 -2.06 16.25 6.98
N TRP A 33 -1.36 15.54 7.88
CA TRP A 33 -0.13 14.84 7.55
C TRP A 33 -0.35 13.76 6.49
N LEU A 34 -1.38 12.92 6.64
CA LEU A 34 -1.68 11.88 5.66
C LEU A 34 -2.05 12.47 4.31
N SER A 35 -2.79 13.58 4.30
CA SER A 35 -3.12 14.29 3.05
C SER A 35 -1.86 14.85 2.38
N PHE A 36 -0.93 15.39 3.15
CA PHE A 36 0.36 15.87 2.65
C PHE A 36 1.24 14.73 2.12
N MET A 37 1.36 13.63 2.88
CA MET A 37 2.10 12.43 2.47
C MET A 37 1.51 11.82 1.20
N TYR A 38 0.18 11.81 1.09
CA TYR A 38 -0.50 11.37 -0.12
C TYR A 38 -0.17 12.26 -1.32
N ALA A 39 -0.21 13.58 -1.18
CA ALA A 39 0.19 14.52 -2.23
C ALA A 39 1.64 14.30 -2.68
N LEU A 40 2.58 14.14 -1.73
CA LEU A 40 3.98 13.86 -2.04
C LEU A 40 4.17 12.52 -2.77
N SER A 41 3.41 11.49 -2.39
CA SER A 41 3.55 10.15 -2.94
C SER A 41 3.26 10.02 -4.44
N PHE A 42 2.67 11.04 -5.08
CA PHE A 42 2.47 11.08 -6.53
C PHE A 42 3.76 11.33 -7.32
N HIS A 43 4.80 11.87 -6.68
CA HIS A 43 6.04 12.26 -7.34
C HIS A 43 7.22 11.40 -6.87
N THR A 44 8.12 11.04 -7.78
CA THR A 44 9.28 10.18 -7.48
C THR A 44 10.12 10.68 -6.30
N ASP A 45 10.41 11.98 -6.24
CA ASP A 45 11.18 12.56 -5.14
C ASP A 45 10.42 12.52 -3.81
N GLY A 46 9.10 12.74 -3.86
CA GLY A 46 8.23 12.62 -2.69
C GLY A 46 8.19 11.19 -2.17
N GLN A 47 8.04 10.20 -3.07
CA GLN A 47 8.12 8.79 -2.72
C GLN A 47 9.46 8.45 -2.07
N LEU A 48 10.57 8.90 -2.65
CA LEU A 48 11.91 8.68 -2.10
C LEU A 48 12.06 9.30 -0.70
N ASN A 49 11.56 10.52 -0.50
CA ASN A 49 11.63 11.19 0.81
C ASN A 49 10.79 10.49 1.87
N ILE A 50 9.60 9.99 1.53
CA ILE A 50 8.77 9.17 2.41
C ILE A 50 9.49 7.85 2.73
N LEU A 51 10.03 7.17 1.72
CA LEU A 51 10.70 5.88 1.88
C LEU A 51 12.01 5.97 2.68
N LYS A 52 12.64 7.13 2.76
CA LYS A 52 13.81 7.38 3.62
C LYS A 52 13.46 7.46 5.11
N LEU A 53 12.19 7.69 5.46
CA LEU A 53 11.77 7.70 6.85
C LEU A 53 11.99 6.32 7.47
N ARG A 54 12.55 6.35 8.68
CA ARG A 54 12.74 5.16 9.50
C ARG A 54 11.38 4.56 9.84
N ASP A 55 11.28 3.24 9.79
CA ASP A 55 10.10 2.47 10.22
C ASP A 55 8.78 2.86 9.51
N ILE A 56 8.87 3.51 8.33
CA ILE A 56 7.71 4.02 7.59
C ILE A 56 6.69 2.95 7.22
N PHE A 57 7.15 1.73 6.92
CA PHE A 57 6.24 0.63 6.60
C PHE A 57 5.44 0.20 7.83
N ASP A 58 6.08 0.13 9.00
CA ASP A 58 5.39 -0.23 10.25
C ASP A 58 4.35 0.81 10.61
N VAL A 59 4.69 2.10 10.51
CA VAL A 59 3.77 3.22 10.74
C VAL A 59 2.56 3.16 9.80
N LEU A 60 2.77 3.00 8.49
CA LEU A 60 1.68 2.94 7.51
C LEU A 60 0.81 1.68 7.70
N VAL A 61 1.42 0.53 8.02
CA VAL A 61 0.68 -0.71 8.27
C VAL A 61 -0.17 -0.56 9.54
N GLU A 62 0.36 0.03 10.60
CA GLU A 62 -0.38 0.26 11.83
C GLU A 62 -1.56 1.22 11.63
N LEU A 63 -1.36 2.31 10.86
CA LEU A 63 -2.42 3.26 10.49
C LEU A 63 -3.55 2.57 9.71
N PHE A 64 -3.18 1.72 8.76
CA PHE A 64 -4.15 0.95 8.01
C PHE A 64 -4.91 -0.04 8.90
N LYS A 65 -4.21 -0.77 9.78
CA LYS A 65 -4.80 -1.78 10.68
C LYS A 65 -5.70 -1.17 11.75
N SER A 66 -5.36 0.01 12.28
CA SER A 66 -6.19 0.74 13.25
C SER A 66 -7.47 1.34 12.65
N LYS A 67 -7.67 1.16 11.34
CA LYS A 67 -8.77 1.73 10.54
C LYS A 67 -8.80 3.27 10.53
N THR A 68 -7.78 3.92 11.06
CA THR A 68 -7.65 5.39 11.05
C THR A 68 -7.20 5.83 9.66
N ASN A 69 -8.07 6.50 8.91
CA ASN A 69 -7.78 6.94 7.53
C ASN A 69 -7.26 5.79 6.63
N ALA A 70 -7.86 4.60 6.77
CA ALA A 70 -7.35 3.38 6.12
C ALA A 70 -7.23 3.51 4.60
N GLN A 71 -8.23 4.08 3.93
CA GLN A 71 -8.20 4.26 2.48
C GLN A 71 -7.08 5.21 2.04
N LEU A 72 -6.91 6.33 2.73
CA LEU A 72 -5.85 7.29 2.44
C LEU A 72 -4.46 6.67 2.67
N THR A 73 -4.31 5.90 3.75
CA THR A 73 -3.09 5.17 4.07
C THR A 73 -2.76 4.11 3.02
N LEU A 74 -3.75 3.34 2.57
CA LEU A 74 -3.56 2.36 1.49
C LEU A 74 -3.18 3.05 0.18
N ASN A 75 -3.78 4.20 -0.14
CA ASN A 75 -3.44 4.97 -1.32
C ASN A 75 -1.97 5.45 -1.29
N ILE A 76 -1.46 5.85 -0.11
CA ILE A 76 -0.04 6.17 0.07
C ILE A 76 0.81 4.93 -0.20
N ILE A 77 0.50 3.78 0.43
CA ILE A 77 1.24 2.52 0.23
C ILE A 77 1.27 2.14 -1.26
N ARG A 78 0.11 2.18 -1.93
CA ARG A 78 -0.02 1.92 -3.38
C ARG A 78 0.89 2.84 -4.17
N ASN A 79 0.88 4.14 -3.89
CA ASN A 79 1.71 5.12 -4.59
C ASN A 79 3.21 4.86 -4.37
N LEU A 80 3.64 4.47 -3.17
CA LEU A 80 5.04 4.11 -2.91
C LEU A 80 5.51 2.89 -3.71
N CYS A 81 4.61 1.96 -4.07
CA CYS A 81 4.95 0.81 -4.90
C CYS A 81 5.41 1.20 -6.32
N PHE A 82 5.06 2.40 -6.80
CA PHE A 82 5.55 2.95 -8.08
C PHE A 82 7.02 3.39 -8.04
N HIS A 83 7.62 3.51 -6.86
CA HIS A 83 9.03 3.87 -6.73
C HIS A 83 9.93 2.70 -7.14
N SER A 84 10.33 2.68 -8.41
CA SER A 84 11.10 1.59 -9.03
C SER A 84 12.32 1.12 -8.20
N PRO A 85 13.17 2.01 -7.65
CA PRO A 85 14.32 1.59 -6.84
C PRO A 85 13.96 0.85 -5.55
N SER A 86 12.76 1.09 -5.00
CA SER A 86 12.33 0.54 -3.71
C SER A 86 11.42 -0.67 -3.82
N LYS A 87 11.01 -1.08 -5.02
CA LYS A 87 10.11 -2.24 -5.22
C LYS A 87 10.59 -3.51 -4.51
N ASN A 88 11.90 -3.78 -4.51
CA ASN A 88 12.47 -4.93 -3.80
C ASN A 88 12.28 -4.85 -2.29
N ARG A 89 12.57 -3.67 -1.72
CA ARG A 89 12.42 -3.42 -0.28
C ARG A 89 10.95 -3.50 0.16
N ILE A 90 10.03 -3.03 -0.68
CA ILE A 90 8.58 -3.09 -0.41
C ILE A 90 8.07 -4.52 -0.50
N SER A 91 8.39 -5.22 -1.60
CA SER A 91 7.92 -6.60 -1.84
C SER A 91 8.50 -7.63 -0.87
N SER A 92 9.64 -7.35 -0.23
CA SER A 92 10.21 -8.20 0.82
C SER A 92 9.71 -7.85 2.24
N ASN A 93 8.81 -6.87 2.38
CA ASN A 93 8.25 -6.52 3.68
C ASN A 93 6.92 -7.27 3.87
N ASP A 94 6.95 -8.29 4.72
CA ASP A 94 5.79 -9.18 4.94
C ASP A 94 4.55 -8.43 5.42
N SER A 95 4.71 -7.44 6.29
CA SER A 95 3.61 -6.62 6.82
C SER A 95 2.87 -5.82 5.73
N VAL A 96 3.62 -5.22 4.80
CA VAL A 96 3.03 -4.50 3.66
C VAL A 96 2.37 -5.48 2.70
N VAL A 97 3.05 -6.58 2.38
CA VAL A 97 2.51 -7.61 1.47
C VAL A 97 1.23 -8.22 2.02
N ASP A 98 1.17 -8.53 3.32
CA ASP A 98 -0.03 -9.04 4.00
C ASP A 98 -1.21 -8.06 3.90
N VAL A 99 -0.96 -6.76 4.11
CA VAL A 99 -1.99 -5.72 3.91
C VAL A 99 -2.52 -5.74 2.48
N LEU A 100 -1.65 -5.81 1.46
CA LEU A 100 -2.10 -5.82 0.06
C LEU A 100 -2.87 -7.11 -0.28
N LEU A 101 -2.38 -8.28 0.13
CA LEU A 101 -3.00 -9.57 -0.18
C LEU A 101 -4.34 -9.76 0.52
N SER A 102 -4.44 -9.38 1.80
CA SER A 102 -5.68 -9.51 2.57
C SER A 102 -6.81 -8.65 2.01
N ASN A 103 -6.49 -7.54 1.34
CA ASN A 103 -7.47 -6.57 0.83
C ASN A 103 -7.96 -6.80 -0.61
N LEU A 104 -7.51 -7.86 -1.29
CA LEU A 104 -8.01 -8.23 -2.63
C LEU A 104 -9.51 -8.59 -2.65
N ASP A 105 -10.09 -9.04 -1.54
CA ASP A 105 -11.53 -9.38 -1.52
C ASP A 105 -12.42 -8.25 -0.98
N ASN A 106 -11.86 -7.13 -0.54
CA ASN A 106 -12.60 -6.01 0.03
C ASN A 106 -12.93 -4.98 -1.07
N LYS A 107 -14.23 -4.75 -1.32
CA LYS A 107 -14.70 -3.91 -2.43
C LYS A 107 -14.14 -2.49 -2.40
N GLN A 108 -13.91 -1.91 -1.22
CA GLN A 108 -13.38 -0.55 -1.09
C GLN A 108 -11.89 -0.46 -1.45
N THR A 109 -11.11 -1.51 -1.19
CA THR A 109 -9.63 -1.46 -1.21
C THR A 109 -8.98 -2.36 -2.26
N ARG A 110 -9.75 -3.27 -2.88
CA ARG A 110 -9.24 -4.30 -3.78
C ARG A 110 -8.55 -3.75 -5.03
N MET A 111 -9.08 -2.67 -5.60
CA MET A 111 -8.50 -2.05 -6.78
C MET A 111 -7.12 -1.47 -6.45
N ASP A 112 -7.00 -0.74 -5.34
CA ASP A 112 -5.72 -0.16 -4.93
C ASP A 112 -4.68 -1.21 -4.58
N SER A 113 -5.13 -2.29 -3.92
CA SER A 113 -4.26 -3.41 -3.56
C SER A 113 -3.76 -4.16 -4.80
N SER A 114 -4.64 -4.41 -5.78
CA SER A 114 -4.24 -5.07 -7.04
C SER A 114 -3.32 -4.20 -7.89
N ILE A 115 -3.56 -2.88 -7.97
CA ILE A 115 -2.65 -1.94 -8.65
C ILE A 115 -1.27 -1.92 -7.99
N ALA A 116 -1.20 -1.89 -6.66
CA ALA A 116 0.05 -1.92 -5.91
C ALA A 116 0.85 -3.19 -6.23
N LEU A 117 0.19 -4.36 -6.16
CA LEU A 117 0.79 -5.66 -6.46
C LEU A 117 1.26 -5.76 -7.92
N LEU A 118 0.41 -5.35 -8.88
CA LEU A 118 0.77 -5.30 -10.29
C LEU A 118 2.01 -4.45 -10.52
N THR A 119 2.06 -3.28 -9.90
CA THR A 119 3.16 -2.34 -10.04
C THR A 119 4.45 -2.90 -9.44
N LEU A 120 4.39 -3.59 -8.29
CA LEU A 120 5.54 -4.27 -7.72
C LEU A 120 6.09 -5.36 -8.65
N LEU A 121 5.22 -6.10 -9.35
CA LEU A 121 5.61 -7.14 -10.30
C LEU A 121 6.24 -6.59 -11.58
N CYS A 122 5.69 -5.51 -12.14
CA CYS A 122 6.12 -4.96 -13.42
C CYS A 122 7.63 -4.64 -13.42
N ASN A 123 8.36 -5.25 -14.37
CA ASN A 123 9.79 -5.09 -14.58
C ASN A 123 10.65 -5.37 -13.33
N ASN A 124 10.21 -6.30 -12.45
CA ASN A 124 10.98 -6.66 -11.26
C ASN A 124 10.89 -8.15 -10.90
N GLN A 125 11.92 -8.90 -11.30
CA GLN A 125 12.00 -10.34 -11.05
C GLN A 125 12.14 -10.71 -9.56
N LYS A 126 12.83 -9.89 -8.77
CA LYS A 126 13.01 -10.17 -7.33
C LYS A 126 11.69 -9.99 -6.56
N ALA A 127 10.95 -8.92 -6.86
CA ALA A 127 9.61 -8.72 -6.31
C ALA A 127 8.66 -9.86 -6.68
N LYS A 128 8.74 -10.36 -7.92
CA LYS A 128 7.97 -11.53 -8.36
C LYS A 128 8.27 -12.79 -7.53
N VAL A 129 9.53 -13.05 -7.18
CA VAL A 129 9.91 -14.17 -6.30
C VAL A 129 9.30 -14.00 -4.90
N HIS A 130 9.45 -12.82 -4.28
CA HIS A 130 8.90 -12.56 -2.95
C HIS A 130 7.37 -12.73 -2.92
N LEU A 131 6.66 -12.11 -3.88
CA LEU A 131 5.20 -12.15 -3.94
C LEU A 131 4.66 -13.56 -4.26
N LYS A 132 5.38 -14.34 -5.08
CA LYS A 132 5.07 -15.78 -5.25
C LYS A 132 5.20 -16.54 -3.93
N GLY A 133 6.30 -16.33 -3.21
CA GLY A 133 6.54 -16.94 -1.89
C GLY A 133 5.46 -16.57 -0.87
N ALA A 134 4.97 -15.33 -0.91
CA ALA A 134 3.87 -14.84 -0.08
C ALA A 134 2.46 -15.34 -0.49
N GLY A 135 2.36 -16.17 -1.54
CA GLY A 135 1.10 -16.78 -1.95
C GLY A 135 0.21 -15.92 -2.85
N LEU A 136 0.75 -14.87 -3.51
CA LEU A 136 -0.01 -13.97 -4.38
C LEU A 136 -0.86 -14.72 -5.43
N GLY A 137 -0.29 -15.75 -6.07
CA GLY A 137 -0.99 -16.49 -7.13
C GLY A 137 -2.27 -17.18 -6.64
N LYS A 138 -2.20 -17.83 -5.46
CA LYS A 138 -3.38 -18.46 -4.84
C LYS A 138 -4.43 -17.42 -4.47
N ARG A 139 -3.99 -16.28 -3.93
CA ARG A 139 -4.89 -15.19 -3.51
C ARG A 139 -5.62 -14.55 -4.69
N VAL A 140 -4.90 -14.29 -5.79
CA VAL A 140 -5.48 -13.72 -7.01
C VAL A 140 -6.46 -14.69 -7.67
N GLN A 141 -6.11 -15.97 -7.76
CA GLN A 141 -7.02 -16.99 -8.30
C GLN A 141 -8.33 -17.04 -7.50
N HIS A 142 -8.22 -17.08 -6.17
CA HIS A 142 -9.40 -17.03 -5.29
C HIS A 142 -10.29 -15.81 -5.54
N SER A 143 -9.70 -14.61 -5.68
CA SER A 143 -10.48 -13.39 -5.98
C SER A 143 -11.13 -13.43 -7.36
N LEU A 144 -10.50 -14.02 -8.38
CA LEU A 144 -11.10 -14.23 -9.71
C LEU A 144 -12.25 -15.22 -9.68
N ASP A 145 -12.10 -16.33 -8.96
CA ASP A 145 -13.16 -17.34 -8.80
C ASP A 145 -14.38 -16.71 -8.11
N LYS A 146 -14.16 -15.93 -7.05
CA LYS A 146 -15.21 -15.18 -6.35
C LYS A 146 -15.93 -14.18 -7.26
N LEU A 147 -15.19 -13.41 -8.06
CA LEU A 147 -15.80 -12.49 -9.06
C LEU A 147 -16.64 -13.23 -10.10
N SER A 148 -16.22 -14.43 -10.49
CA SER A 148 -16.97 -15.25 -11.45
C SER A 148 -18.31 -15.71 -10.88
N LEU A 149 -18.37 -15.98 -9.57
CA LEU A 149 -19.60 -16.33 -8.87
C LEU A 149 -20.51 -15.11 -8.60
N GLU A 150 -19.95 -13.96 -8.23
CA GLU A 150 -20.70 -12.74 -7.89
C GLU A 150 -21.14 -11.92 -9.13
N GLY A 151 -20.54 -12.18 -10.29
CA GLY A 151 -20.70 -11.37 -11.50
C GLY A 151 -19.68 -10.22 -11.58
N TRP A 152 -19.16 -9.99 -12.79
CA TRP A 152 -18.00 -9.11 -13.02
C TRP A 152 -18.32 -7.83 -13.81
N GLU A 153 -19.58 -7.63 -14.20
CA GLU A 153 -19.97 -6.54 -15.11
C GLU A 153 -19.66 -5.15 -14.52
N GLY A 154 -19.81 -4.98 -13.20
CA GLY A 154 -19.42 -3.77 -12.45
C GLY A 154 -17.94 -3.70 -12.07
N GLU A 155 -17.17 -4.76 -12.31
CA GLU A 155 -15.82 -4.97 -11.78
C GLU A 155 -14.78 -5.29 -12.86
N LYS A 156 -15.09 -4.96 -14.13
CA LYS A 156 -14.23 -5.29 -15.29
C LYS A 156 -12.77 -4.85 -15.11
N LYS A 157 -12.57 -3.64 -14.59
CA LYS A 157 -11.22 -3.08 -14.35
C LYS A 157 -10.45 -3.89 -13.30
N TYR A 158 -11.14 -4.29 -12.22
CA TYR A 158 -10.53 -5.09 -11.17
C TYR A 158 -10.21 -6.50 -11.66
N LYS A 159 -11.15 -7.16 -12.33
CA LYS A 159 -10.93 -8.46 -12.99
C LYS A 159 -9.73 -8.41 -13.93
N ARG A 160 -9.66 -7.39 -14.79
CA ARG A 160 -8.54 -7.23 -15.74
C ARG A 160 -7.21 -7.05 -15.01
N CYS A 161 -7.17 -6.25 -13.95
CA CYS A 161 -5.96 -6.07 -13.16
C CYS A 161 -5.46 -7.38 -12.54
N LEU A 162 -6.36 -8.21 -12.01
CA LEU A 162 -6.02 -9.54 -11.49
C LEU A 162 -5.49 -10.48 -12.59
N GLU A 163 -6.09 -10.47 -13.77
CA GLU A 163 -5.60 -11.24 -14.92
C GLU A 163 -4.17 -10.81 -15.32
N ASP A 164 -3.92 -9.50 -15.40
CA ASP A 164 -2.59 -8.96 -15.71
C ASP A 164 -1.55 -9.34 -14.63
N VAL A 165 -1.96 -9.37 -13.35
CA VAL A 165 -1.12 -9.88 -12.25
C VAL A 165 -0.73 -11.34 -12.49
N LEU A 166 -1.69 -12.22 -12.82
CA LEU A 166 -1.39 -13.62 -13.09
C LEU A 166 -0.46 -13.80 -14.29
N VAL A 167 -0.69 -13.07 -15.37
CA VAL A 167 0.13 -13.14 -16.59
C VAL A 167 1.59 -12.77 -16.30
N ILE A 168 1.83 -11.67 -15.59
CA ILE A 168 3.20 -11.25 -15.24
C ILE A 168 3.84 -12.20 -14.23
N MET A 169 3.04 -12.82 -13.35
CA MET A 169 3.53 -13.84 -12.43
C MET A 169 3.94 -15.13 -13.15
N THR A 170 3.29 -15.53 -14.23
CA THR A 170 3.57 -16.82 -14.89
C THR A 170 4.67 -16.72 -15.95
N GLY A 171 4.76 -15.61 -16.70
CA GLY A 171 5.86 -15.35 -17.65
C GLY A 171 7.04 -14.73 -16.96
#